data_AF-A0A3N5SN72-F1
#
_entry.id   AF-A0A3N5SN72-F1
#
_cell.length_a   1.000
_cell.length_b   1.000
_cell.length_c   1.000
_cell.angle_alpha   90.00
_cell.angle_beta   90.00
_cell.angle_gamma   90.00
#
_symmetry.space_group_name_H-M   'P 1'
#
loop_
_entity.id
_entity.type
_entity.pdbx_description
1 polymer ?
#
loop_
_entity_poly.entity_id
_entity_poly.type
_entity_poly.pdbx_seq_one_letter_code
_entity_poly.pdbx_strand_id
1 'polypeptide(L)'
;VPAGLYVCLLALSDYLGTVGPTLYPHAWIAYLETIQTLLEHYYDHHEITVAPPPLITGQTLLDRFGLQPGPQIGSILEQVREAQAVGEIGTHEEALEWIQRFLEQSS
;
A
#
# COMPACT_ATOMS: atom_id res chain seq x y z
N VAL A 1 12.18 -11.17 -4.38
CA VAL A 1 11.34 -10.47 -5.38
C VAL A 1 9.94 -10.42 -4.82
N PRO A 2 9.33 -9.24 -4.62
CA PRO A 2 8.01 -9.13 -4.03
C PRO A 2 6.93 -9.73 -4.94
N ALA A 3 5.87 -10.25 -4.32
CA ALA A 3 4.81 -11.00 -4.99
C ALA A 3 4.15 -10.21 -6.15
N GLY A 4 4.02 -8.89 -6.02
CA GLY A 4 3.40 -8.04 -7.05
C GLY A 4 4.08 -8.09 -8.41
N LEU A 5 5.42 -8.22 -8.47
CA LEU A 5 6.13 -8.33 -9.74
C LEU A 5 5.79 -9.63 -10.47
N TYR A 6 5.71 -10.75 -9.73
CA TYR A 6 5.32 -12.03 -10.30
C TYR A 6 3.88 -12.04 -10.78
N VAL A 7 2.99 -11.34 -10.08
CA VAL A 7 1.60 -11.18 -10.53
C VAL A 7 1.55 -10.45 -11.87
N CYS A 8 2.32 -9.36 -12.05
CA CYS A 8 2.38 -8.66 -13.33
C CYS A 8 2.86 -9.57 -14.48
N LEU A 9 3.94 -10.31 -14.27
CA LEU A 9 4.49 -11.23 -15.28
C LEU A 9 3.56 -12.41 -15.57
N LEU A 10 2.93 -12.97 -14.55
CA LEU A 10 1.95 -14.03 -14.69
C LEU A 10 0.75 -13.54 -15.48
N ALA A 11 0.26 -12.34 -15.19
CA ALA A 11 -0.92 -11.78 -15.85
C ALA A 11 -0.66 -11.50 -17.34
N LEU A 12 0.53 -11.02 -17.72
CA LEU A 12 0.96 -10.95 -19.13
C LEU A 12 0.98 -12.31 -19.81
N SER A 13 1.55 -13.31 -19.13
CA SER A 13 1.68 -14.65 -19.67
C SER A 13 0.31 -15.31 -19.87
N ASP A 14 -0.59 -15.15 -18.90
CA ASP A 14 -1.96 -15.64 -18.93
C ASP A 14 -2.77 -14.98 -20.05
N TYR A 15 -2.67 -13.65 -20.18
CA TYR A 15 -3.34 -12.92 -21.25
C TYR A 15 -2.88 -13.43 -22.63
N LEU A 16 -1.56 -13.46 -22.88
CA LEU A 16 -1.02 -13.93 -24.17
C LEU A 16 -1.36 -15.40 -24.46
N GLY A 17 -1.35 -16.26 -23.43
CA GLY A 17 -1.74 -17.67 -23.55
C GLY A 17 -3.23 -17.87 -23.82
N THR A 18 -4.08 -16.98 -23.30
CA THR A 18 -5.55 -17.03 -23.47
C THR A 18 -6.01 -16.47 -24.81
N VAL A 19 -5.48 -15.31 -25.23
CA VAL A 19 -5.99 -14.62 -26.44
C VAL A 19 -5.35 -15.19 -27.72
N GLY A 20 -4.10 -15.64 -27.67
CA GLY A 20 -3.42 -16.24 -28.84
C GLY A 20 -3.54 -15.36 -30.10
N PRO A 21 -3.95 -15.90 -31.26
CA PRO A 21 -4.02 -15.14 -32.52
C PRO A 21 -5.17 -14.15 -32.60
N THR A 22 -6.11 -14.12 -31.63
CA THR A 22 -7.25 -13.18 -31.63
C THR A 22 -6.97 -11.89 -30.86
N LEU A 23 -5.69 -11.60 -30.59
CA LEU A 23 -5.23 -10.43 -29.87
C LEU A 23 -5.78 -9.14 -30.50
N TYR A 24 -6.49 -8.35 -29.70
CA TYR A 24 -6.98 -7.04 -30.09
C TYR A 24 -5.97 -5.96 -29.68
N PRO A 25 -5.31 -5.27 -30.62
CA PRO A 25 -4.17 -4.40 -30.32
C PRO A 25 -4.46 -3.32 -29.27
N HIS A 26 -5.65 -2.71 -29.29
CA HIS A 26 -5.99 -1.65 -28.34
C HIS A 26 -6.16 -2.18 -26.90
N ALA A 27 -6.75 -3.36 -26.73
CA ALA A 27 -6.88 -3.97 -25.41
C ALA A 27 -5.52 -4.39 -24.86
N TRP A 28 -4.63 -4.88 -25.72
CA TRP A 28 -3.27 -5.23 -25.36
C TRP A 28 -2.43 -4.01 -24.94
N ILE A 29 -2.54 -2.89 -25.67
CA ILE A 29 -1.84 -1.65 -25.33
C ILE A 29 -2.31 -1.13 -23.96
N ALA A 30 -3.62 -1.04 -23.72
CA ALA A 30 -4.15 -0.60 -22.42
C ALA A 30 -3.71 -1.52 -21.26
N TYR A 31 -3.59 -2.81 -21.53
CA TYR A 31 -3.09 -3.78 -20.57
C TYR A 31 -1.60 -3.58 -20.25
N LEU A 32 -0.78 -3.35 -21.28
CA LEU A 32 0.65 -3.03 -21.12
C LEU A 32 0.84 -1.70 -20.37
N GLU A 33 0.06 -0.67 -20.68
CA GLU A 33 0.11 0.63 -19.98
C GLU A 33 -0.17 0.47 -18.48
N THR A 34 -1.14 -0.38 -18.13
CA THR A 34 -1.46 -0.69 -16.72
C THR A 34 -0.27 -1.34 -16.02
N ILE A 35 0.33 -2.36 -16.63
CA ILE A 35 1.46 -3.06 -16.03
C ILE A 35 2.71 -2.18 -15.99
N GLN A 36 2.95 -1.38 -17.03
CA GLN A 36 4.03 -0.40 -17.05
C GLN A 36 3.89 0.56 -15.87
N THR A 37 2.70 1.11 -15.64
CA THR A 37 2.43 1.99 -14.49
C THR A 37 2.78 1.30 -13.17
N LEU A 38 2.33 0.04 -12.97
CA LEU A 38 2.64 -0.71 -11.75
C LEU A 38 4.15 -0.92 -11.55
N LEU A 39 4.88 -1.20 -12.63
CA LEU A 39 6.33 -1.41 -12.59
C LEU A 39 7.09 -0.10 -12.35
N GLU A 40 6.70 0.99 -13.00
CA GLU A 40 7.27 2.32 -12.79
C GLU A 40 7.12 2.76 -11.34
N HIS A 41 5.92 2.61 -10.76
CA HIS A 41 5.70 2.92 -9.36
C HIS A 41 6.52 2.03 -8.41
N TYR A 42 6.77 0.78 -8.78
CA TYR A 42 7.60 -0.14 -8.01
C TYR A 42 9.09 0.18 -8.07
N TYR A 43 9.63 0.57 -9.24
CA TYR A 43 11.06 0.84 -9.39
C TYR A 43 11.46 2.28 -9.10
N ASP A 44 10.65 3.24 -9.54
CA ASP A 44 11.04 4.67 -9.56
C ASP A 44 10.33 5.49 -8.46
N HIS A 45 9.20 5.01 -7.96
CA HIS A 45 8.38 5.73 -6.96
C HIS A 45 8.08 4.88 -5.71
N HIS A 46 8.91 3.88 -5.42
CA HIS A 46 8.65 2.90 -4.36
C HIS A 46 8.35 3.54 -3.01
N GLU A 47 9.17 4.49 -2.57
CA GLU A 47 9.03 5.19 -1.28
C GLU A 47 7.90 6.24 -1.24
N ILE A 48 7.20 6.44 -2.35
CA ILE A 48 6.12 7.41 -2.43
C ILE A 48 4.78 6.67 -2.50
N THR A 49 4.72 5.61 -3.31
CA THR A 49 3.44 4.96 -3.65
C THR A 49 3.34 3.49 -3.28
N VAL A 50 4.46 2.77 -3.11
CA VAL A 50 4.43 1.31 -2.83
C VAL A 50 4.67 1.03 -1.35
N ALA A 51 5.66 1.70 -0.77
CA ALA A 51 6.01 1.58 0.64
C ALA A 51 6.44 2.97 1.15
N PRO A 52 5.48 3.90 1.33
CA PRO A 52 5.80 5.18 1.92
C PRO A 52 6.34 5.01 3.34
N PRO A 53 7.30 5.86 3.77
CA PRO A 53 7.81 5.83 5.13
C PRO A 53 6.67 5.99 6.14
N PRO A 54 6.69 5.24 7.25
CA PRO A 54 5.63 5.32 8.25
C PRO A 54 5.56 6.72 8.86
N LEU A 55 4.36 7.28 8.96
CA LEU A 55 4.13 8.62 9.53
C LEU A 55 4.44 8.70 11.03
N ILE A 56 4.38 7.57 11.73
CA ILE A 56 4.58 7.45 13.18
C ILE A 56 5.28 6.13 13.51
N THR A 57 5.76 6.02 14.74
CA THR A 57 6.41 4.79 15.24
C THR A 57 5.70 4.25 16.48
N GLY A 58 6.05 3.02 16.89
CA GLY A 58 5.57 2.48 18.16
C GLY A 58 5.93 3.37 19.36
N GLN A 59 7.07 4.05 19.31
CA GLN A 59 7.48 4.99 20.35
C GLN A 59 6.50 6.16 20.47
N THR A 60 6.00 6.67 19.34
CA THR A 60 4.95 7.70 19.31
C THR A 60 3.70 7.24 20.07
N LEU A 61 3.30 5.97 19.92
CA LEU A 61 2.14 5.41 20.63
C LEU A 61 2.34 5.30 22.14
N LEU A 62 3.55 4.92 22.57
CA LEU A 62 3.90 4.87 24.00
C LEU A 62 3.90 6.27 24.62
N ASP A 63 4.61 7.22 23.99
CA ASP A 63 4.86 8.54 24.58
C ASP A 63 3.63 9.45 24.54
N ARG A 64 2.87 9.42 23.44
CA ARG A 64 1.76 10.36 23.24
C ARG A 64 0.41 9.81 23.70
N PHE A 65 0.19 8.50 23.60
CA PHE A 65 -1.09 7.88 23.96
C PHE A 65 -1.00 7.02 25.23
N GLY A 66 0.19 6.88 25.83
CA GLY A 66 0.37 6.13 27.09
C GLY A 66 0.09 4.63 26.95
N LEU A 67 0.11 4.11 25.72
CA LEU A 67 -0.17 2.70 25.48
C LEU A 67 0.94 1.83 26.10
N GLN A 68 0.57 0.65 26.57
CA GLN A 68 1.54 -0.31 27.07
C GLN A 68 2.12 -1.14 25.92
N PRO A 69 3.42 -1.51 25.98
CA PRO A 69 4.03 -2.40 25.01
C PRO A 69 3.25 -3.71 24.85
N GLY A 70 2.91 -4.09 23.62
CA GLY A 70 2.19 -5.32 23.34
C GLY A 70 1.68 -5.43 21.90
N PRO A 71 1.03 -6.55 21.53
CA PRO A 71 0.57 -6.82 20.17
C PRO A 71 -0.36 -5.74 19.60
N GLN A 72 -1.11 -5.05 20.47
CA GLN A 72 -1.99 -3.93 20.11
C GLN A 72 -1.26 -2.80 19.38
N ILE A 73 0.02 -2.53 19.72
CA ILE A 73 0.83 -1.50 19.06
C ILE A 73 1.02 -1.85 17.59
N GLY A 74 1.37 -3.11 17.30
CA GLY A 74 1.51 -3.59 15.92
C GLY A 74 0.20 -3.47 15.15
N SER A 75 -0.92 -3.81 15.77
CA SER A 75 -2.24 -3.66 15.15
C SER A 75 -2.56 -2.20 14.82
N ILE A 76 -2.30 -1.26 15.72
CA ILE A 76 -2.57 0.17 15.47
C ILE A 76 -1.65 0.71 14.36
N LEU A 77 -0.35 0.37 14.41
CA LEU A 77 0.58 0.79 13.38
C LEU A 77 0.21 0.24 12.00
N GLU A 78 -0.33 -0.98 11.95
CA GLU A 78 -0.80 -1.57 10.69
C GLU A 78 -2.03 -0.83 10.15
N GLN A 79 -3.00 -0.49 11.00
CA GLN A 79 -4.15 0.32 10.57
C GLN A 79 -3.74 1.71 10.08
N VAL A 80 -2.77 2.34 10.74
CA VAL A 80 -2.21 3.64 10.30
C VAL A 80 -1.48 3.48 8.97
N ARG A 81 -0.74 2.39 8.77
CA ARG A 81 -0.08 2.07 7.49
C ARG A 81 -1.10 1.89 6.37
N GLU A 82 -2.23 1.23 6.63
CA GLU A 82 -3.32 1.08 5.66
C GLU A 82 -3.97 2.43 5.33
N ALA A 83 -4.32 3.22 6.35
CA ALA A 83 -4.87 4.57 6.17
C ALA A 83 -3.93 5.48 5.36
N GLN A 84 -2.62 5.39 5.60
CA GLN A 84 -1.60 6.07 4.81
C GLN A 84 -1.55 5.57 3.37
N ALA A 85 -1.57 4.25 3.16
CA ALA A 85 -1.49 3.64 1.83
C ALA A 85 -2.68 4.01 0.93
N VAL A 86 -3.87 4.20 1.50
CA VAL A 86 -5.06 4.64 0.74
C VAL A 86 -5.18 6.16 0.62
N GLY A 87 -4.25 6.92 1.21
CA GLY A 87 -4.24 8.38 1.17
C GLY A 87 -5.26 9.05 2.10
N GLU A 88 -5.78 8.35 3.11
CA GLU A 88 -6.65 8.95 4.14
C GLU A 88 -5.85 9.90 5.05
N ILE A 89 -4.57 9.60 5.26
CA ILE A 89 -3.62 10.42 6.03
C ILE A 89 -2.30 10.54 5.28
N GLY A 90 -1.67 11.71 5.34
CA GLY A 90 -0.40 12.00 4.66
C GLY A 90 0.64 12.69 5.55
N THR A 91 0.28 13.06 6.78
CA THR A 91 1.16 13.79 7.70
C THR A 91 1.20 13.16 9.09
N HIS A 92 2.24 13.52 9.84
CA HIS A 92 2.39 13.06 11.22
C HIS A 92 1.19 13.49 12.09
N GLU A 93 0.74 14.73 11.94
CA GLU A 93 -0.39 15.30 12.65
C GLU A 93 -1.71 14.57 12.32
N GLU A 94 -1.99 14.34 11.04
CA GLU A 94 -3.18 13.58 10.62
C GLU A 94 -3.17 12.15 11.18
N ALA A 95 -2.00 11.50 11.25
CA ALA A 95 -1.87 10.18 11.85
C ALA A 95 -2.21 10.19 13.35
N LEU A 96 -1.81 11.23 14.09
CA LEU A 96 -2.15 11.38 15.51
C LEU A 96 -3.66 11.58 15.71
N GLU A 97 -4.29 12.44 14.91
CA GLU A 97 -5.74 12.67 14.95
C GLU A 97 -6.52 11.40 14.57
N TRP A 98 -6.02 10.65 13.58
CA TRP A 98 -6.60 9.37 13.18
C TRP A 98 -6.55 8.35 14.31
N ILE A 99 -5.40 8.20 14.99
CA ILE A 99 -5.27 7.28 16.13
C ILE A 99 -6.21 7.66 17.26
N GLN A 100 -6.32 8.95 17.57
CA GLN A 100 -7.20 9.40 18.64
C GLN A 100 -8.64 8.95 18.38
N ARG A 101 -9.14 9.20 17.16
CA ARG A 101 -10.48 8.74 16.74
C ARG A 101 -10.63 7.22 16.78
N PHE A 102 -9.60 6.50 16.35
CA PHE A 102 -9.58 5.03 16.35
C PHE A 102 -9.69 4.45 17.78
N LEU A 103 -8.96 5.03 18.74
CA LEU A 103 -9.00 4.62 20.15
C LEU A 103 -10.36 4.93 20.80
N GLU A 104 -10.96 6.08 20.48
CA GLU A 104 -12.29 6.47 20.98
C GLU A 104 -13.40 5.53 20.48
N GLN A 105 -13.29 5.00 19.26
CA GLN A 105 -14.24 4.05 18.68
C GLN A 105 -14.04 2.60 19.15
N SER A 106 -12.83 2.28 19.61
CA SER A 106 -12.45 0.94 20.07
C SER A 106 -12.60 0.76 21.59
N SER A 107 -13.07 1.80 22.29
CA SER A 107 -13.35 1.82 23.75
C SER A 107 -14.83 1.57 24.03
#